data_AF-A0A1C4QC88-F1
#
_entry.id   AF-A0A1C4QC88-F1
#
_cell.length_a   1.000
_cell.length_b   1.000
_cell.length_c   1.000
_cell.angle_alpha   90.00
_cell.angle_beta   90.00
_cell.angle_gamma   90.00
#
_symmetry.space_group_name_H-M   'P 1'
#
loop_
_entity.id
_entity.type
_entity.pdbx_description
1 polymer ?
#
loop_
_entity_poly.entity_id
_entity_poly.type
_entity_poly.pdbx_seq_one_letter_code
_entity_poly.pdbx_strand_id
1 'polypeptide(L)'
;MDFVASVEDIQVATFGGEDATKWRIGQLFSHSIDASASDPDPKISGPSTEKRDELLGVWNSTPTWTLSYTSPDKGPLYSQGNAQKVMSTYDMTTTVNSPTVDPYIEVGSYQANVRFDYSGPVAGKFKGTVFTKARVELTMSLKDPEVNESALHIYDALKRPERTFPSSASKSVPGETQPLHRLVDAKKQADQRTNSIKECKKVWGDYSGTPLQCDEYPFASTHEGSLAGNGRYSVRLIEGSDNENGGSMLNSMYTLNRIIDGDAFFMKIVS
;
A
#
# COMPACT_ATOMS: atom_id res chain seq x y z
N MET A 1 -6.67 7.32 11.42
CA MET A 1 -7.29 6.02 11.14
C MET A 1 -8.38 5.83 12.16
N ASP A 2 -9.58 5.55 11.70
CA ASP A 2 -10.69 5.24 12.59
C ASP A 2 -11.00 3.75 12.45
N PHE A 3 -10.94 3.04 13.56
CA PHE A 3 -11.53 1.70 13.64
C PHE A 3 -12.97 1.87 14.10
N VAL A 4 -13.90 1.35 13.30
CA VAL A 4 -15.31 1.27 13.66
C VAL A 4 -15.59 -0.20 13.96
N ALA A 5 -15.85 -0.50 15.22
CA ALA A 5 -16.27 -1.82 15.68
C ALA A 5 -17.75 -1.76 16.06
N SER A 6 -18.47 -2.85 15.81
CA SER A 6 -19.83 -2.97 16.31
C SER A 6 -20.13 -4.38 16.83
N VAL A 7 -21.09 -4.45 17.73
CA VAL A 7 -21.73 -5.69 18.18
C VAL A 7 -23.20 -5.56 17.86
N GLU A 8 -23.65 -6.32 16.88
CA GLU A 8 -24.99 -6.26 16.29
C GLU A 8 -25.60 -7.67 16.24
N ASP A 9 -26.89 -7.75 15.93
CA ASP A 9 -27.61 -9.02 15.74
C ASP A 9 -27.42 -10.04 16.88
N ILE A 10 -27.40 -9.55 18.12
CA ILE A 10 -27.18 -10.38 19.31
C ILE A 10 -28.34 -11.37 19.48
N GLN A 11 -28.04 -12.66 19.31
CA GLN A 11 -28.98 -13.75 19.58
C GLN A 11 -28.68 -14.37 20.94
N VAL A 12 -29.71 -14.47 21.78
CA VAL A 12 -29.57 -14.94 23.17
C VAL A 12 -30.39 -16.21 23.36
N ALA A 13 -29.74 -17.24 23.89
CA ALA A 13 -30.39 -18.45 24.40
C ALA A 13 -29.83 -18.75 25.79
N THR A 14 -30.71 -18.93 26.78
CA THR A 14 -30.34 -19.24 28.16
C THR A 14 -30.72 -20.67 28.53
N PHE A 15 -29.96 -21.26 29.44
CA PHE A 15 -30.27 -22.56 30.05
C PHE A 15 -30.11 -22.44 31.57
N GLY A 16 -30.80 -23.28 32.34
CA GLY A 16 -30.54 -23.41 33.79
C GLY A 16 -30.86 -22.18 34.65
N GLY A 17 -31.71 -21.26 34.19
CA GLY A 17 -32.10 -20.06 34.96
C GLY A 17 -31.16 -18.86 34.83
N GLU A 18 -30.23 -18.89 33.87
CA GLU A 18 -29.36 -17.75 33.54
C GLU A 18 -30.15 -16.49 33.16
N ASP A 19 -29.68 -15.34 33.66
CA ASP A 19 -30.24 -14.02 33.37
C ASP A 19 -29.31 -13.26 32.41
N ALA A 20 -29.60 -13.39 31.11
CA ALA A 20 -28.80 -12.77 30.06
C ALA A 20 -28.82 -11.23 30.09
N THR A 21 -29.74 -10.60 30.83
CA THR A 21 -29.72 -9.14 31.01
C THR A 21 -28.50 -8.65 31.78
N LYS A 22 -27.81 -9.56 32.49
CA LYS A 22 -26.57 -9.30 33.23
C LYS A 22 -25.31 -9.66 32.45
N TRP A 23 -25.45 -10.26 31.28
CA TRP A 23 -24.31 -10.64 30.46
C TRP A 23 -23.69 -9.40 29.80
N ARG A 24 -22.36 -9.45 29.62
CA ARG A 24 -21.59 -8.37 29.01
C ARG A 24 -20.82 -8.87 27.80
N ILE A 25 -20.76 -8.04 26.77
CA ILE A 25 -19.83 -8.22 25.65
C ILE A 25 -18.77 -7.13 25.77
N GLY A 26 -17.50 -7.53 25.69
CA GLY A 26 -16.37 -6.63 25.72
C GLY A 26 -15.53 -6.72 24.45
N GLN A 27 -15.13 -5.57 23.92
CA GLN A 27 -14.12 -5.39 22.89
C GLN A 27 -12.92 -4.68 23.51
N LEU A 28 -11.74 -5.30 23.39
CA LEU A 28 -10.46 -4.73 23.81
C LEU A 28 -9.57 -4.61 22.57
N PHE A 29 -9.30 -3.38 22.14
CA PHE A 29 -8.28 -3.10 21.15
C PHE A 29 -6.93 -3.01 21.84
N SER A 30 -5.91 -3.50 21.14
CA SER A 30 -4.52 -3.32 21.52
C SER A 30 -3.70 -3.16 20.26
N HIS A 31 -2.52 -2.57 20.39
CA HIS A 31 -1.60 -2.46 19.28
C HIS A 31 -0.17 -2.65 19.72
N SER A 32 0.67 -3.11 18.80
CA SER A 32 2.11 -3.21 18.95
C SER A 32 2.79 -2.42 17.84
N ILE A 33 3.91 -1.76 18.16
CA ILE A 33 4.72 -1.03 17.19
C ILE A 33 5.93 -1.88 16.83
N ASP A 34 6.15 -2.09 15.54
CA ASP A 34 7.38 -2.68 15.02
C ASP A 34 8.43 -1.59 14.89
N ALA A 35 9.25 -1.43 15.92
CA ALA A 35 10.33 -0.44 15.94
C ALA A 35 11.41 -0.70 14.88
N SER A 36 11.56 -1.94 14.40
CA SER A 36 12.57 -2.29 13.40
C SER A 36 12.17 -1.89 11.98
N ALA A 37 10.86 -1.85 11.71
CA ALA A 37 10.29 -1.42 10.44
C ALA A 37 9.83 0.06 10.44
N SER A 38 10.02 0.77 11.55
CA SER A 38 9.61 2.16 11.74
C SER A 38 10.78 3.14 11.69
N ASP A 39 10.49 4.42 11.48
CA ASP A 39 11.47 5.50 11.62
C ASP A 39 11.75 5.79 13.13
N PRO A 40 12.85 6.50 13.47
CA PRO A 40 13.25 6.72 14.86
C PRO A 40 12.18 7.38 15.75
N ASP A 41 12.10 6.89 17.00
CA ASP A 41 11.11 7.28 18.01
C ASP A 41 9.65 7.14 17.49
N PRO A 42 9.23 5.92 17.13
CA PRO A 42 7.93 5.67 16.51
C PRO A 42 6.80 5.83 17.54
N LYS A 43 5.91 6.79 17.27
CA LYS A 43 4.79 7.12 18.15
C LYS A 43 3.52 7.39 17.35
N ILE A 44 2.40 6.91 17.86
CA ILE A 44 1.06 7.23 17.38
C ILE A 44 0.27 7.83 18.54
N SER A 45 -0.67 8.72 18.23
CA SER A 45 -1.64 9.19 19.23
C SER A 45 -2.91 8.37 19.09
N GLY A 46 -3.32 7.71 20.17
CA GLY A 46 -4.51 6.86 20.22
C GLY A 46 -5.69 7.49 20.96
N PRO A 47 -6.82 6.76 21.06
CA PRO A 47 -7.99 7.20 21.80
C PRO A 47 -7.74 7.19 23.33
N SER A 48 -8.64 7.81 24.09
CA SER A 48 -8.57 7.81 25.56
C SER A 48 -8.91 6.47 26.20
N THR A 49 -9.65 5.61 25.50
CA THR A 49 -9.95 4.24 25.90
C THR A 49 -9.81 3.29 24.73
N GLU A 50 -9.25 2.12 25.00
CA GLU A 50 -9.14 0.98 24.07
C GLU A 50 -9.93 -0.23 24.57
N LYS A 51 -10.76 -0.06 25.60
CA LYS A 51 -11.70 -1.08 26.08
C LYS A 51 -13.12 -0.52 26.10
N ARG A 52 -14.06 -1.30 25.54
CA ARG A 52 -15.49 -1.11 25.73
C ARG A 52 -16.10 -2.44 26.16
N ASP A 53 -16.75 -2.46 27.31
CA ASP A 53 -17.31 -3.66 27.93
C ASP A 53 -18.66 -3.26 28.50
N GLU A 54 -19.74 -3.78 27.93
CA GLU A 54 -21.10 -3.31 28.18
C GLU A 54 -22.12 -4.44 28.21
N LEU A 55 -23.26 -4.20 28.87
CA LEU A 55 -24.40 -5.13 28.88
C LEU A 55 -24.98 -5.32 27.49
N LEU A 56 -25.58 -6.48 27.23
CA LEU A 56 -26.24 -6.77 25.94
C LEU A 56 -27.25 -5.69 25.53
N GLY A 57 -28.04 -5.18 26.47
CA GLY A 57 -29.02 -4.13 26.21
C GLY A 57 -28.40 -2.79 25.76
N VAL A 58 -27.19 -2.48 26.23
CA VAL A 58 -26.47 -1.27 25.79
C VAL A 58 -26.00 -1.45 24.36
N TRP A 59 -25.47 -2.61 24.00
CA TRP A 59 -25.07 -2.92 22.61
C TRP A 59 -26.24 -2.87 21.64
N ASN A 60 -27.42 -3.35 22.02
CA ASN A 60 -28.63 -3.21 21.20
C ASN A 60 -28.98 -1.74 20.90
N SER A 61 -28.72 -0.83 21.84
CA SER A 61 -29.04 0.60 21.69
C SER A 61 -27.92 1.44 21.09
N THR A 62 -26.67 1.04 21.27
CA THR A 62 -25.47 1.76 20.82
C THR A 62 -24.46 0.72 20.33
N PRO A 63 -24.70 0.08 19.19
CA PRO A 63 -23.89 -1.07 18.75
C PRO A 63 -22.47 -0.65 18.37
N THR A 64 -22.31 0.58 17.88
CA THR A 64 -21.06 1.06 17.28
C THR A 64 -20.13 1.72 18.30
N TRP A 65 -18.83 1.51 18.12
CA TRP A 65 -17.75 2.17 18.83
C TRP A 65 -16.64 2.57 17.86
N THR A 66 -16.18 3.80 17.97
CA THR A 66 -15.11 4.35 17.11
C THR A 66 -13.85 4.63 17.92
N LEU A 67 -12.71 4.15 17.43
CA LEU A 67 -11.38 4.43 17.96
C LEU A 67 -10.56 5.19 16.92
N SER A 68 -10.05 6.37 17.29
CA SER A 68 -9.26 7.21 16.39
C SER A 68 -7.78 7.20 16.77
N TYR A 69 -6.95 6.81 15.81
CA TYR A 69 -5.49 6.86 15.89
C TYR A 69 -4.93 7.84 14.86
N THR A 70 -3.97 8.67 15.22
CA THR A 70 -3.41 9.67 14.32
C THR A 70 -1.91 9.48 14.10
N SER A 71 -1.48 9.87 12.90
CA SER A 71 -0.07 9.79 12.48
C SER A 71 0.80 10.72 13.34
N PRO A 72 2.08 10.36 13.54
CA PRO A 72 3.02 11.24 14.23
C PRO A 72 3.13 12.62 13.58
N ASP A 73 3.43 13.61 14.40
CA ASP A 73 3.72 14.96 13.96
C ASP A 73 4.85 15.60 14.77
N LYS A 74 6.07 15.43 14.28
CA LYS A 74 7.27 16.14 14.74
C LYS A 74 7.67 17.27 13.78
N GLY A 75 6.74 17.72 12.94
CA GLY A 75 7.02 18.64 11.83
C GLY A 75 7.53 17.94 10.57
N PRO A 76 7.82 18.70 9.49
CA PRO A 76 8.11 18.17 8.16
C PRO A 76 9.56 17.67 8.00
N LEU A 77 9.86 16.51 8.58
CA LEU A 77 11.20 15.89 8.53
C LEU A 77 11.48 15.09 7.23
N TYR A 78 10.47 14.93 6.36
CA TYR A 78 10.58 14.13 5.13
C TYR A 78 11.63 14.66 4.14
N SER A 79 11.94 15.95 4.18
CA SER A 79 13.04 16.55 3.38
C SER A 79 14.43 16.07 3.82
N GLN A 80 14.53 15.53 5.03
CA GLN A 80 15.75 14.95 5.60
C GLN A 80 15.75 13.41 5.49
N GLY A 81 14.79 12.83 4.76
CA GLY A 81 14.65 11.39 4.61
C GLY A 81 13.92 10.69 5.74
N ASN A 82 13.32 11.43 6.69
CA ASN A 82 12.52 10.86 7.78
C ASN A 82 11.03 11.12 7.55
N ALA A 83 10.32 10.09 7.10
CA ALA A 83 8.88 10.16 6.84
C ALA A 83 8.03 9.91 8.10
N GLN A 84 8.67 9.76 9.27
CA GLN A 84 8.03 9.42 10.54
C GLN A 84 7.14 8.18 10.41
N LYS A 85 7.61 7.17 9.67
CA LYS A 85 6.90 5.90 9.50
C LYS A 85 6.74 5.21 10.84
N VAL A 86 5.53 4.78 11.15
CA VAL A 86 5.21 3.93 12.30
C VAL A 86 4.43 2.72 11.79
N MET A 87 5.08 1.57 11.82
CA MET A 87 4.50 0.28 11.49
C MET A 87 3.89 -0.31 12.75
N SER A 88 2.59 -0.61 12.72
CA SER A 88 1.88 -1.12 13.88
C SER A 88 0.91 -2.23 13.51
N THR A 89 0.80 -3.23 14.38
CA THR A 89 -0.21 -4.29 14.29
C THR A 89 -1.26 -4.03 15.34
N TYR A 90 -2.52 -4.00 14.92
CA TYR A 90 -3.70 -3.86 15.77
C TYR A 90 -4.37 -5.20 15.91
N ASP A 91 -4.79 -5.52 17.13
CA ASP A 91 -5.52 -6.74 17.45
C ASP A 91 -6.73 -6.40 18.33
N MET A 92 -7.84 -7.10 18.12
CA MET A 92 -9.03 -7.01 18.97
C MET A 92 -9.27 -8.33 19.69
N THR A 93 -9.48 -8.25 21.01
CA THR A 93 -10.00 -9.35 21.81
C THR A 93 -11.48 -9.13 22.08
N THR A 94 -12.29 -10.14 21.80
CA THR A 94 -13.71 -10.16 22.15
C THR A 94 -13.92 -11.00 23.40
N THR A 95 -14.78 -10.55 24.32
CA THR A 95 -15.13 -11.29 25.53
C THR A 95 -16.64 -11.35 25.69
N VAL A 96 -17.14 -12.48 26.19
CA VAL A 96 -18.53 -12.64 26.62
C VAL A 96 -18.53 -13.12 28.06
N ASN A 97 -19.12 -12.33 28.95
CA ASN A 97 -19.07 -12.56 30.39
C ASN A 97 -20.50 -12.76 30.95
N SER A 98 -20.70 -13.84 31.71
CA SER A 98 -21.86 -14.01 32.60
C SER A 98 -21.39 -13.95 34.06
N PRO A 99 -22.21 -13.46 35.02
CA PRO A 99 -21.82 -13.44 36.43
C PRO A 99 -21.59 -14.81 37.09
N THR A 100 -22.06 -15.90 36.46
CA THR A 100 -22.20 -17.23 37.07
C THR A 100 -21.34 -18.31 36.43
N VAL A 101 -20.74 -18.03 35.26
CA VAL A 101 -19.90 -18.98 34.52
C VAL A 101 -18.62 -18.30 34.02
N ASP A 102 -17.62 -19.13 33.71
CA ASP A 102 -16.36 -18.64 33.16
C ASP A 102 -16.57 -17.88 31.84
N PRO A 103 -15.81 -16.80 31.61
CA PRO A 103 -16.00 -15.97 30.43
C PRO A 103 -15.46 -16.64 29.17
N TYR A 104 -16.15 -16.43 28.05
CA TYR A 104 -15.60 -16.72 26.73
C TYR A 104 -14.67 -15.59 26.31
N ILE A 105 -13.50 -15.94 25.78
CA ILE A 105 -12.48 -14.99 25.33
C ILE A 105 -11.99 -15.42 23.95
N GLU A 106 -12.12 -14.53 22.98
CA GLU A 106 -11.62 -14.69 21.62
C GLU A 106 -10.52 -13.66 21.36
N VAL A 107 -9.28 -14.09 21.56
CA VAL A 107 -8.09 -13.27 21.27
C VAL A 107 -7.87 -13.22 19.77
N GLY A 108 -7.55 -12.04 19.24
CA GLY A 108 -7.27 -11.88 17.81
C GLY A 108 -8.50 -12.05 16.92
N SER A 109 -9.69 -11.83 17.47
CA SER A 109 -10.96 -11.77 16.71
C SER A 109 -10.93 -10.80 15.51
N TYR A 110 -9.99 -9.84 15.55
CA TYR A 110 -9.59 -9.02 14.40
C TYR A 110 -8.09 -8.72 14.48
N GLN A 111 -7.43 -8.64 13.31
CA GLN A 111 -6.05 -8.19 13.19
C GLN A 111 -5.86 -7.30 11.96
N ALA A 112 -5.07 -6.22 12.09
CA ALA A 112 -4.67 -5.37 10.98
C ALA A 112 -3.23 -4.86 11.10
N ASN A 113 -2.52 -4.83 9.97
CA ASN A 113 -1.21 -4.21 9.87
C ASN A 113 -1.32 -2.85 9.20
N VAL A 114 -0.91 -1.81 9.92
CA VAL A 114 -1.12 -0.42 9.56
C VAL A 114 0.22 0.31 9.56
N ARG A 115 0.43 1.16 8.55
CA ARG A 115 1.45 2.19 8.61
C ARG A 115 0.79 3.53 8.89
N PHE A 116 1.37 4.30 9.80
CA PHE A 116 1.15 5.75 9.90
C PHE A 116 2.40 6.46 9.42
N ASP A 117 2.25 7.61 8.78
CA ASP A 117 3.40 8.37 8.33
C ASP A 117 3.09 9.87 8.16
N TYR A 118 4.16 10.66 8.17
CA TYR A 118 4.22 12.04 7.71
C TYR A 118 5.23 12.14 6.55
N SER A 119 4.85 11.58 5.41
CA SER A 119 5.71 11.55 4.21
C SER A 119 5.65 12.82 3.34
N GLY A 120 4.72 13.74 3.61
CA GLY A 120 4.64 14.97 2.82
C GLY A 120 4.00 14.79 1.43
N PRO A 121 4.20 15.74 0.51
CA PRO A 121 3.55 15.77 -0.81
C PRO A 121 3.84 14.55 -1.69
N VAL A 122 4.97 13.86 -1.48
CA VAL A 122 5.32 12.64 -2.24
C VAL A 122 4.25 11.54 -2.11
N ALA A 123 3.52 11.55 -0.99
CA ALA A 123 2.45 10.62 -0.66
C ALA A 123 1.04 11.22 -0.91
N GLY A 124 0.94 12.32 -1.68
CA GLY A 124 -0.30 13.03 -2.02
C GLY A 124 -0.83 13.95 -0.92
N LYS A 125 -0.70 13.56 0.35
CA LYS A 125 -1.07 14.37 1.53
C LYS A 125 0.06 14.32 2.56
N PHE A 126 0.18 15.35 3.38
CA PHE A 126 1.25 15.44 4.38
C PHE A 126 1.28 14.25 5.35
N LYS A 127 0.16 13.96 5.99
CA LYS A 127 0.01 12.86 6.96
C LYS A 127 -1.04 11.86 6.49
N GLY A 128 -0.90 10.62 6.91
CA GLY A 128 -1.88 9.60 6.59
C GLY A 128 -1.52 8.23 7.13
N THR A 129 -2.33 7.27 6.73
CA THR A 129 -2.29 5.90 7.20
C THR A 129 -2.75 4.96 6.09
N VAL A 130 -2.19 3.77 6.04
CA VAL A 130 -2.54 2.72 5.08
C VAL A 130 -2.55 1.36 5.74
N PHE A 131 -3.39 0.46 5.23
CA PHE A 131 -3.27 -0.97 5.49
C PHE A 131 -2.13 -1.53 4.64
N THR A 132 -1.10 -2.07 5.31
CA THR A 132 0.15 -2.49 4.66
C THR A 132 0.02 -3.83 3.92
N LYS A 133 -1.03 -4.59 4.22
CA LYS A 133 -1.37 -5.85 3.51
C LYS A 133 -2.27 -5.62 2.29
N ALA A 134 -2.70 -4.40 2.01
CA ALA A 134 -3.50 -4.12 0.83
C ALA A 134 -2.68 -4.35 -0.45
N ARG A 135 -3.24 -5.12 -1.39
CA ARG A 135 -2.62 -5.30 -2.71
C ARG A 135 -3.00 -4.12 -3.60
N VAL A 136 -2.08 -3.18 -3.76
CA VAL A 136 -2.25 -2.04 -4.66
C VAL A 136 -1.79 -2.41 -6.07
N GLU A 137 -2.63 -2.11 -7.07
CA GLU A 137 -2.36 -2.40 -8.48
C GLU A 137 -2.46 -1.12 -9.32
N LEU A 138 -1.46 -0.86 -10.16
CA LEU A 138 -1.61 0.01 -11.31
C LEU A 138 -2.22 -0.80 -12.45
N THR A 139 -3.44 -0.42 -12.85
CA THR A 139 -4.15 -1.07 -13.95
C THR A 139 -4.06 -0.20 -15.21
N MET A 140 -3.61 -0.80 -16.31
CA MET A 140 -3.58 -0.17 -17.63
C MET A 140 -4.24 -1.09 -18.66
N SER A 141 -4.91 -0.51 -19.67
CA SER A 141 -5.67 -1.25 -20.67
C SER A 141 -5.00 -1.19 -22.03
N LEU A 142 -4.91 -2.34 -22.71
CA LEU A 142 -4.45 -2.40 -24.11
C LEU A 142 -5.42 -1.72 -25.09
N LYS A 143 -6.66 -1.45 -24.65
CA LYS A 143 -7.70 -0.77 -25.45
C LYS A 143 -7.83 0.72 -25.14
N ASP A 144 -7.17 1.22 -24.12
CA ASP A 144 -7.24 2.64 -23.77
C ASP A 144 -6.28 3.42 -24.68
N PRO A 145 -6.77 4.21 -25.65
CA PRO A 145 -5.92 4.89 -26.60
C PRO A 145 -5.02 5.96 -25.98
N GLU A 146 -5.23 6.35 -24.71
CA GLU A 146 -4.35 7.30 -24.03
C GLU A 146 -3.07 6.65 -23.48
N VAL A 147 -3.03 5.32 -23.33
CA VAL A 147 -1.93 4.58 -22.69
C VAL A 147 -1.69 3.18 -23.29
N ASN A 148 -2.20 2.89 -24.49
CA ASN A 148 -2.13 1.54 -25.07
C ASN A 148 -0.70 1.14 -25.48
N GLU A 149 0.17 2.08 -25.83
CA GLU A 149 1.57 1.79 -26.17
C GLU A 149 2.37 1.44 -24.91
N SER A 150 2.20 2.22 -23.84
CA SER A 150 2.73 1.92 -22.49
C SER A 150 2.23 0.56 -22.00
N ALA A 151 0.91 0.31 -22.09
CA ALA A 151 0.30 -0.95 -21.69
C ALA A 151 0.87 -2.14 -22.48
N LEU A 152 1.08 -1.98 -23.79
CA LEU A 152 1.66 -3.00 -24.65
C LEU A 152 3.14 -3.25 -24.34
N HIS A 153 3.91 -2.20 -24.03
CA HIS A 153 5.29 -2.34 -23.60
C HIS A 153 5.40 -3.14 -22.30
N ILE A 154 4.62 -2.76 -21.30
CA ILE A 154 4.61 -3.46 -20.01
C ILE A 154 4.11 -4.90 -20.16
N TYR A 155 3.08 -5.12 -20.99
CA TYR A 155 2.60 -6.47 -21.31
C TYR A 155 3.70 -7.34 -21.91
N ASP A 156 4.42 -6.84 -22.92
CA ASP A 156 5.53 -7.58 -23.51
C ASP A 156 6.66 -7.81 -22.51
N ALA A 157 6.99 -6.83 -21.66
CA ALA A 157 8.01 -7.02 -20.63
C ALA A 157 7.65 -8.13 -19.62
N LEU A 158 6.38 -8.22 -19.22
CA LEU A 158 5.88 -9.20 -18.27
C LEU A 158 5.67 -10.60 -18.90
N LYS A 159 5.18 -10.66 -20.14
CA LYS A 159 4.67 -11.90 -20.76
C LYS A 159 5.51 -12.42 -21.91
N ARG A 160 6.27 -11.55 -22.55
CA ARG A 160 7.06 -11.83 -23.75
C ARG A 160 8.44 -11.16 -23.65
N PRO A 161 9.19 -11.37 -22.56
CA PRO A 161 10.45 -10.67 -22.31
C PRO A 161 11.48 -10.87 -23.43
N GLU A 162 11.38 -11.94 -24.21
CA GLU A 162 12.18 -12.20 -25.42
C GLU A 162 12.00 -11.14 -26.53
N ARG A 163 10.87 -10.41 -26.52
CA ARG A 163 10.55 -9.33 -27.47
C ARG A 163 10.99 -7.94 -26.97
N THR A 164 11.76 -7.89 -25.90
CA THR A 164 12.12 -6.63 -25.23
C THR A 164 13.61 -6.38 -25.19
N PHE A 165 14.00 -5.12 -25.01
CA PHE A 165 15.39 -4.68 -24.95
C PHE A 165 15.74 -4.11 -23.57
N PRO A 166 16.94 -4.35 -23.01
CA PRO A 166 17.98 -5.22 -23.53
C PRO A 166 17.48 -6.67 -23.60
N SER A 167 17.88 -7.37 -24.67
CA SER A 167 17.50 -8.76 -24.90
C SER A 167 18.36 -9.68 -24.04
N SER A 168 17.72 -10.65 -23.39
CA SER A 168 18.40 -11.69 -22.62
C SER A 168 17.53 -12.96 -22.60
N ALA A 169 18.15 -14.12 -22.83
CA ALA A 169 17.46 -15.40 -22.97
C ALA A 169 16.74 -15.87 -21.68
N SER A 170 17.17 -15.39 -20.51
CA SER A 170 16.62 -15.75 -19.21
C SER A 170 15.94 -14.56 -18.51
N LYS A 171 15.58 -13.53 -19.27
CA LYS A 171 14.95 -12.32 -18.72
C LYS A 171 13.58 -12.64 -18.17
N SER A 172 13.35 -12.24 -16.92
CA SER A 172 12.02 -12.16 -16.32
C SER A 172 11.90 -10.77 -15.70
N VAL A 173 10.80 -10.07 -15.94
CA VAL A 173 10.59 -8.71 -15.41
C VAL A 173 9.55 -8.77 -14.28
N PRO A 174 9.82 -8.18 -13.10
CA PRO A 174 8.86 -8.19 -11.99
C PRO A 174 7.67 -7.27 -12.25
N GLY A 175 6.60 -7.43 -11.46
CA GLY A 175 5.48 -6.52 -11.36
C GLY A 175 4.11 -7.20 -11.33
N GLU A 176 3.96 -8.41 -11.87
CA GLU A 176 2.67 -9.13 -11.80
C GLU A 176 2.57 -9.98 -10.53
N THR A 177 3.51 -10.92 -10.35
CA THR A 177 3.56 -11.84 -9.19
C THR A 177 4.59 -11.41 -8.16
N GLN A 178 5.74 -10.91 -8.61
CA GLN A 178 6.73 -10.23 -7.79
C GLN A 178 6.39 -8.74 -7.75
N PRO A 179 6.30 -8.08 -6.58
CA PRO A 179 5.97 -6.67 -6.51
C PRO A 179 7.09 -5.80 -7.11
N LEU A 180 6.70 -4.58 -7.49
CA LEU A 180 7.62 -3.45 -7.63
C LEU A 180 7.62 -2.66 -6.32
N HIS A 181 8.73 -2.03 -5.98
CA HIS A 181 8.83 -1.16 -4.81
C HIS A 181 9.11 0.27 -5.24
N ARG A 182 8.29 1.22 -4.76
CA ARG A 182 8.47 2.63 -5.12
C ARG A 182 9.83 3.15 -4.65
N LEU A 183 10.50 3.90 -5.51
CA LEU A 183 11.73 4.63 -5.27
C LEU A 183 11.42 6.13 -5.33
N VAL A 184 11.61 6.87 -4.23
CA VAL A 184 11.32 8.33 -4.18
C VAL A 184 12.54 9.22 -4.40
N ASP A 185 13.75 8.67 -4.31
CA ASP A 185 14.99 9.41 -4.49
C ASP A 185 15.13 9.94 -5.93
N ALA A 186 14.94 11.25 -6.10
CA ALA A 186 14.91 11.90 -7.41
C ALA A 186 16.23 11.73 -8.19
N LYS A 187 17.38 11.69 -7.49
CA LYS A 187 18.68 11.51 -8.13
C LYS A 187 18.79 10.09 -8.71
N LYS A 188 18.41 9.08 -7.93
CA LYS A 188 18.40 7.70 -8.41
C LYS A 188 17.42 7.53 -9.57
N GLN A 189 16.22 8.11 -9.49
CA GLN A 189 15.29 8.05 -10.61
C GLN A 189 15.87 8.68 -11.89
N ALA A 190 16.54 9.84 -11.79
CA ALA A 190 17.19 10.48 -12.93
C ALA A 190 18.33 9.62 -13.52
N ASP A 191 19.09 8.93 -12.67
CA ASP A 191 20.13 8.00 -13.11
C ASP A 191 19.52 6.79 -13.84
N GLN A 192 18.40 6.25 -13.35
CA GLN A 192 17.68 5.17 -14.03
C GLN A 192 17.19 5.60 -15.42
N ARG A 193 16.56 6.78 -15.52
CA ARG A 193 16.13 7.35 -16.82
C ARG A 193 17.30 7.52 -17.78
N THR A 194 18.42 8.05 -17.29
CA THR A 194 19.64 8.23 -18.10
C THR A 194 20.13 6.91 -18.66
N ASN A 195 20.11 5.84 -17.84
CA ASN A 195 20.49 4.51 -18.27
C ASN A 195 19.49 3.91 -19.28
N SER A 196 18.19 4.09 -19.08
CA SER A 196 17.15 3.64 -20.03
C SER A 196 17.30 4.33 -21.39
N ILE A 197 17.47 5.67 -21.40
CA ILE A 197 17.68 6.47 -22.60
C ILE A 197 18.91 6.00 -23.38
N LYS A 198 20.01 5.67 -22.66
CA LYS A 198 21.22 5.12 -23.28
C LYS A 198 20.92 3.79 -23.99
N GLU A 199 20.13 2.90 -23.39
CA GLU A 199 19.76 1.64 -24.01
C GLU A 199 18.80 1.86 -25.20
N CYS A 200 17.84 2.78 -25.12
CA CYS A 200 17.02 3.17 -26.26
C CYS A 200 17.87 3.65 -27.44
N LYS A 201 18.83 4.56 -27.20
CA LYS A 201 19.73 5.07 -28.24
C LYS A 201 20.60 3.99 -28.87
N LYS A 202 20.97 2.96 -28.11
CA LYS A 202 21.72 1.82 -28.62
C LYS A 202 20.88 0.94 -29.57
N VAL A 203 19.57 0.82 -29.32
CA VAL A 203 18.67 -0.04 -30.12
C VAL A 203 18.11 0.70 -31.33
N TRP A 204 17.65 1.94 -31.16
CA TRP A 204 16.93 2.70 -32.20
C TRP A 204 17.70 3.91 -32.75
N GLY A 205 18.89 4.22 -32.22
CA GLY A 205 19.63 5.41 -32.60
C GLY A 205 19.10 6.68 -31.92
N ASP A 206 19.54 7.84 -32.39
CA ASP A 206 19.04 9.12 -31.87
C ASP A 206 17.62 9.38 -32.38
N TYR A 207 16.70 9.64 -31.46
CA TYR A 207 15.29 9.93 -31.72
C TYR A 207 14.95 11.39 -31.40
N SER A 208 15.97 12.25 -31.25
CA SER A 208 15.79 13.68 -31.07
C SER A 208 15.04 14.29 -32.27
N GLY A 209 14.10 15.19 -32.01
CA GLY A 209 13.26 15.80 -33.05
C GLY A 209 12.07 14.93 -33.53
N THR A 210 11.86 13.76 -32.93
CA THR A 210 10.65 12.94 -33.12
C THR A 210 9.68 13.13 -31.95
N PRO A 211 8.38 12.76 -32.09
CA PRO A 211 7.46 12.76 -30.96
C PRO A 211 7.68 11.59 -29.97
N LEU A 212 8.64 10.69 -30.26
CA LEU A 212 8.86 9.48 -29.47
C LEU A 212 9.63 9.77 -28.18
N GLN A 213 9.28 9.01 -27.13
CA GLN A 213 10.00 8.96 -25.87
C GLN A 213 10.46 7.54 -25.55
N CYS A 214 11.51 7.42 -24.76
CA CYS A 214 11.97 6.14 -24.24
C CYS A 214 11.16 5.77 -23.00
N ASP A 215 10.22 4.85 -23.15
CA ASP A 215 9.50 4.23 -22.05
C ASP A 215 10.33 3.09 -21.45
N GLU A 216 10.14 2.85 -20.15
CA GLU A 216 11.00 2.01 -19.32
C GLU A 216 10.18 1.23 -18.28
N TYR A 217 10.40 -0.08 -18.24
CA TYR A 217 9.72 -0.98 -17.30
C TYR A 217 10.65 -2.05 -16.73
N PRO A 218 10.82 -2.19 -15.40
CA PRO A 218 10.17 -1.43 -14.35
C PRO A 218 10.53 0.06 -14.38
N PHE A 219 9.61 0.89 -13.89
CA PHE A 219 9.71 2.34 -14.01
C PHE A 219 10.97 2.88 -13.32
N ALA A 220 11.52 4.00 -13.78
CA ALA A 220 12.62 4.68 -13.07
C ALA A 220 12.27 5.09 -11.63
N SER A 221 10.98 5.17 -11.29
CA SER A 221 10.46 5.38 -9.94
C SER A 221 10.31 4.10 -9.11
N THR A 222 11.00 3.01 -9.48
CA THR A 222 11.02 1.74 -8.74
C THR A 222 12.43 1.27 -8.42
N HIS A 223 12.60 0.52 -7.32
CA HIS A 223 13.90 -0.09 -6.96
C HIS A 223 14.31 -1.20 -7.95
N GLU A 224 13.37 -1.77 -8.70
CA GLU A 224 13.58 -2.78 -9.73
C GLU A 224 13.89 -2.20 -11.12
N GLY A 225 14.06 -0.88 -11.23
CA GLY A 225 14.31 -0.21 -12.50
C GLY A 225 15.67 -0.57 -13.14
N SER A 226 16.05 0.19 -14.16
CA SER A 226 17.16 -0.17 -15.06
C SER A 226 18.54 -0.26 -14.39
N LEU A 227 18.71 0.30 -13.19
CA LEU A 227 19.95 0.24 -12.41
C LEU A 227 19.91 -0.76 -11.25
N ALA A 228 18.89 -1.62 -11.16
CA ALA A 228 18.83 -2.69 -10.17
C ALA A 228 19.96 -3.75 -10.30
N GLY A 229 20.75 -3.70 -11.37
CA GLY A 229 21.95 -4.54 -11.55
C GLY A 229 21.67 -6.00 -11.95
N ASN A 230 20.42 -6.36 -12.20
CA ASN A 230 20.00 -7.73 -12.54
C ASN A 230 19.60 -7.90 -14.02
N GLY A 231 19.59 -6.83 -14.82
CA GLY A 231 19.18 -6.84 -16.23
C GLY A 231 17.70 -7.14 -16.47
N ARG A 232 16.85 -7.07 -15.44
CA ARG A 232 15.42 -7.41 -15.47
C ARG A 232 14.54 -6.20 -15.78
N TYR A 233 14.94 -5.40 -16.77
CA TYR A 233 14.20 -4.21 -17.23
C TYR A 233 14.08 -4.19 -18.74
N SER A 234 13.11 -3.46 -19.25
CA SER A 234 12.76 -3.28 -20.65
C SER A 234 12.71 -1.79 -21.00
N VAL A 235 13.12 -1.46 -22.22
CA VAL A 235 12.92 -0.14 -22.81
C VAL A 235 12.24 -0.27 -24.17
N ARG A 236 11.46 0.75 -24.56
CA ARG A 236 10.80 0.85 -25.86
C ARG A 236 10.60 2.31 -26.24
N LEU A 237 10.78 2.65 -27.52
CA LEU A 237 10.29 3.93 -28.03
C LEU A 237 8.78 3.85 -28.25
N ILE A 238 8.03 4.76 -27.65
CA ILE A 238 6.58 4.93 -27.79
C ILE A 238 6.25 6.41 -28.00
N GLU A 239 5.02 6.72 -28.44
CA GLU A 239 4.55 8.09 -28.56
C GLU A 239 4.62 8.85 -27.23
N GLY A 240 5.18 10.07 -27.26
CA GLY A 240 5.46 10.83 -26.04
C GLY A 240 4.21 11.17 -25.23
N SER A 241 3.08 11.43 -25.89
CA SER A 241 1.81 11.67 -25.20
C SER A 241 1.29 10.44 -24.46
N ASP A 242 1.45 9.24 -25.03
CA ASP A 242 1.06 7.98 -24.37
C ASP A 242 1.94 7.75 -23.13
N ASN A 243 3.25 7.94 -23.27
CA ASN A 243 4.21 7.79 -22.17
C ASN A 243 3.94 8.77 -21.02
N GLU A 244 3.67 10.04 -21.32
CA GLU A 244 3.37 11.08 -20.33
C GLU A 244 2.04 10.81 -19.59
N ASN A 245 1.02 10.30 -20.30
CA ASN A 245 -0.23 9.86 -19.70
C ASN A 245 -0.03 8.64 -18.80
N GLY A 246 0.76 7.66 -19.24
CA GLY A 246 1.13 6.50 -18.44
C GLY A 246 1.87 6.88 -17.15
N GLY A 247 2.81 7.83 -17.24
CA GLY A 247 3.49 8.42 -16.09
C GLY A 247 2.54 9.17 -15.15
N SER A 248 1.54 9.87 -15.69
CA SER A 248 0.51 10.55 -14.91
C SER A 248 -0.38 9.56 -14.14
N MET A 249 -0.82 8.48 -14.79
CA MET A 249 -1.56 7.39 -14.13
C MET A 249 -0.75 6.77 -12.99
N LEU A 250 0.55 6.51 -13.22
CA LEU A 250 1.44 5.97 -12.20
C LEU A 250 1.55 6.91 -10.98
N ASN A 251 1.73 8.21 -11.21
CA ASN A 251 1.79 9.21 -10.13
C ASN A 251 0.46 9.38 -9.40
N SER A 252 -0.68 9.21 -10.08
CA SER A 252 -1.99 9.16 -9.41
C SER A 252 -2.12 7.89 -8.55
N MET A 253 -1.67 6.72 -9.02
CA MET A 253 -1.70 5.47 -8.23
C MET A 253 -0.85 5.58 -6.96
N TYR A 254 0.45 5.90 -7.09
CA TYR A 254 1.11 6.95 -6.33
C TYR A 254 0.41 7.47 -5.08
N THR A 255 -0.20 8.62 -5.32
CA THR A 255 -0.68 9.55 -4.32
C THR A 255 -2.04 9.14 -3.76
N LEU A 256 -2.91 8.51 -4.57
CA LEU A 256 -4.21 8.01 -4.13
C LEU A 256 -4.08 6.85 -3.13
N ASN A 257 -3.09 5.97 -3.33
CA ASN A 257 -2.84 4.83 -2.45
C ASN A 257 -1.77 5.11 -1.40
N ARG A 258 -1.23 6.34 -1.36
CA ARG A 258 -0.19 6.75 -0.43
C ARG A 258 1.02 5.79 -0.42
N ILE A 259 1.41 5.29 -1.59
CA ILE A 259 2.62 4.46 -1.75
C ILE A 259 3.83 5.35 -1.47
N ILE A 260 4.77 4.96 -0.62
CA ILE A 260 6.00 5.72 -0.32
C ILE A 260 7.24 4.87 -0.60
N ASP A 261 8.43 5.37 -0.30
CA ASP A 261 9.67 4.63 -0.57
C ASP A 261 9.65 3.23 0.05
N GLY A 262 9.92 2.23 -0.79
CA GLY A 262 9.92 0.82 -0.41
C GLY A 262 8.55 0.15 -0.38
N ASP A 263 7.45 0.88 -0.58
CA ASP A 263 6.12 0.25 -0.63
C ASP A 263 5.94 -0.58 -1.89
N ALA A 264 5.38 -1.77 -1.69
CA ALA A 264 5.05 -2.71 -2.75
C ALA A 264 3.79 -2.31 -3.53
N PHE A 265 3.82 -2.48 -4.84
CA PHE A 265 2.66 -2.42 -5.72
C PHE A 265 2.85 -3.36 -6.92
N PHE A 266 1.76 -3.60 -7.65
CA PHE A 266 1.76 -4.54 -8.77
C PHE A 266 1.22 -3.89 -10.05
N MET A 267 1.54 -4.48 -11.19
CA MET A 267 0.97 -4.16 -12.49
C MET A 267 -0.14 -5.13 -12.85
N LYS A 268 -1.19 -4.57 -13.44
CA LYS A 268 -2.27 -5.34 -14.06
C LYS A 268 -2.55 -4.78 -15.45
N ILE A 269 -2.30 -5.57 -16.48
CA ILE A 269 -2.68 -5.24 -17.84
C ILE A 269 -4.01 -5.92 -18.15
N VAL A 270 -4.98 -5.14 -18.62
CA VAL A 270 -6.30 -5.63 -19.05
C VAL A 270 -6.47 -5.48 -20.56
N SER A 271 -7.29 -6.37 -21.14
CA SER A 271 -7.52 -6.44 -22.58
C SER A 271 -8.75 -5.69 -23.02
#